data_AF-A0A936IC19-F1
#
_entry.id   AF-A0A936IC19-F1
#
_cell.length_a   1.000
_cell.length_b   1.000
_cell.length_c   1.000
_cell.angle_alpha   90.00
_cell.angle_beta   90.00
_cell.angle_gamma   90.00
#
_symmetry.space_group_name_H-M   'P 1'
#
loop_
_entity.id
_entity.type
_entity.pdbx_description
1 polymer ?
#
loop_
_entity_poly.entity_id
_entity_poly.type
_entity_poly.pdbx_seq_one_letter_code
_entity_poly.pdbx_strand_id
1 'polypeptide(L)'
;MNISKQSVHQRIERNHRDLEIEAQLLWLIHQIREDHPTMGVRDLFYKIRPESMGGDRFEAFCKENSLMSLKKVFRPRTTDNTGVIRFDNLLIDLQINRVDQVWQSDITYFELNNRFYYLTFILDAYSRRIVGLTCRII
;
A
#
# COMPACT_ATOMS: atom_id res chain seq x y z
N MET A 1 32.69 40.94 -5.13
CA MET A 1 31.43 40.58 -4.45
C MET A 1 31.17 41.59 -3.35
N ASN A 2 30.13 42.41 -3.48
CA ASN A 2 29.83 43.52 -2.55
C ASN A 2 28.77 43.07 -1.51
N ILE A 3 29.15 42.17 -0.59
CA ILE A 3 28.25 41.65 0.45
C ILE A 3 28.57 42.38 1.77
N SER A 4 27.57 43.03 2.38
CA SER A 4 27.74 43.77 3.65
C SER A 4 27.92 42.79 4.82
N LYS A 5 28.83 43.11 5.77
CA LYS A 5 29.01 42.34 7.02
C LYS A 5 27.68 42.09 7.76
N GLN A 6 26.79 43.08 7.78
CA GLN A 6 25.46 42.97 8.39
C GLN A 6 24.59 41.90 7.73
N SER A 7 24.63 41.81 6.39
CA SER A 7 23.86 40.81 5.64
C SER A 7 24.36 39.38 5.89
N VAL A 8 25.67 39.21 6.12
CA VAL A 8 26.26 37.93 6.51
C VAL A 8 25.80 37.52 7.90
N HIS A 9 25.90 38.42 8.90
CA HIS A 9 25.42 38.14 10.26
C HIS A 9 23.92 37.79 10.28
N GLN A 10 23.07 38.56 9.59
CA GLN A 10 21.63 38.26 9.49
C GLN A 10 21.34 36.92 8.81
N ARG A 11 22.19 36.46 7.89
CA ARG A 11 22.04 35.12 7.28
C ARG A 11 22.40 34.02 8.27
N ILE A 12 23.50 34.19 9.01
CA ILE A 12 23.93 33.20 10.02
C ILE A 12 22.87 33.06 11.11
N GLU A 13 22.35 34.18 11.62
CA GLU A 13 21.28 34.22 12.63
C GLU A 13 20.00 33.50 12.15
N ARG A 14 19.59 33.73 10.90
CA ARG A 14 18.43 33.05 10.32
C ARG A 14 18.65 31.55 10.20
N ASN A 15 19.82 31.12 9.70
CA ASN A 15 20.16 29.71 9.59
C ASN A 15 20.15 29.02 10.97
N HIS A 16 20.66 29.67 12.01
CA HIS A 16 20.64 29.11 13.36
C HIS A 16 19.22 28.89 13.87
N ARG A 17 18.32 29.88 13.67
CA ARG A 17 16.91 29.74 14.05
C ARG A 17 16.20 28.64 13.26
N ASP A 18 16.46 28.55 11.96
CA ASP A 18 15.86 27.51 11.12
C ASP A 18 16.26 26.11 11.60
N LEU A 19 17.54 25.91 11.95
CA LEU A 19 18.03 24.65 12.51
C LEU A 19 17.40 24.31 13.87
N GLU A 20 17.21 25.30 14.75
CA GLU A 20 16.55 25.10 16.03
C GLU A 20 15.10 24.65 15.85
N ILE A 21 14.37 25.29 14.93
CA ILE A 21 12.98 24.95 14.61
C ILE A 21 12.89 23.54 14.02
N GLU A 22 13.78 23.19 13.10
CA GLU A 22 13.83 21.85 12.50
C GLU A 22 14.12 20.78 13.54
N ALA A 23 15.06 21.02 14.47
CA ALA A 23 15.36 20.10 15.55
C ALA A 23 14.15 19.87 16.48
N GLN A 24 13.42 20.94 16.83
CA GLN A 24 12.20 20.85 17.62
C GLN A 24 11.10 20.06 16.88
N LEU A 25 10.95 20.29 15.58
CA LEU A 25 9.99 19.55 14.75
C LEU A 25 10.33 18.07 14.66
N LEU A 26 11.60 17.70 14.49
CA LEU A 26 12.04 16.31 14.51
C LEU A 26 11.64 15.62 15.82
N TRP A 27 11.96 16.26 16.95
CA TRP A 27 11.64 15.73 18.27
C TRP A 27 10.14 15.50 18.45
N LEU A 28 9.31 16.47 18.04
CA LEU A 28 7.85 16.36 18.12
C LEU A 28 7.29 15.26 17.20
N ILE A 29 7.81 15.12 15.98
CA ILE A 29 7.39 14.06 15.06
C ILE A 29 7.72 12.69 15.65
N HIS A 30 8.90 12.52 16.26
CA HIS A 30 9.26 11.27 16.92
C HIS A 30 8.33 10.95 18.10
N GLN A 31 8.00 11.94 18.94
CA GLN A 31 7.02 11.78 20.01
C GLN A 31 5.66 11.29 19.48
N ILE A 32 5.14 11.89 18.41
CA ILE A 32 3.85 11.47 17.83
C ILE A 32 3.92 10.05 17.27
N ARG A 33 5.09 9.63 16.77
CA ARG A 33 5.29 8.30 16.19
C ARG A 33 5.39 7.18 17.22
N GLU A 34 5.72 7.49 18.47
CA GLU A 34 5.61 6.50 19.55
C GLU A 34 4.16 6.00 19.69
N ASP A 35 3.18 6.91 19.61
CA ASP A 35 1.75 6.56 19.68
C ASP A 35 1.16 6.15 18.32
N HIS A 36 1.64 6.74 17.24
CA HIS A 36 1.10 6.56 15.88
C HIS A 36 2.20 6.30 14.84
N PRO A 37 2.80 5.09 14.84
CA PRO A 37 4.01 4.80 14.06
C PRO A 37 3.82 4.88 12.54
N THR A 38 2.60 4.75 12.05
CA THR A 38 2.28 4.74 10.61
C THR A 38 1.61 6.01 10.11
N MET A 39 1.44 7.04 10.96
CA MET A 39 0.74 8.27 10.61
C MET A 39 1.33 8.94 9.36
N GLY A 40 0.45 9.38 8.46
CA GLY A 40 0.83 10.05 7.22
C GLY A 40 1.46 11.42 7.48
N VAL A 41 2.34 11.87 6.58
CA VAL A 41 3.03 13.17 6.71
C VAL A 41 2.05 14.34 6.66
N ARG A 42 0.99 14.28 5.84
CA ARG A 42 -0.07 15.30 5.82
C ARG A 42 -0.85 15.33 7.12
N ASP A 43 -1.12 14.18 7.72
CA ASP A 43 -1.82 14.11 9.01
C ASP A 43 -0.94 14.68 10.14
N LEU A 44 0.37 14.37 10.11
CA LEU A 44 1.35 15.00 11.00
C LEU A 44 1.36 16.52 10.85
N PHE A 45 1.31 17.04 9.61
CA PHE A 45 1.24 18.48 9.36
C PHE A 45 -0.02 19.10 9.99
N TYR A 46 -1.20 18.49 9.81
CA TYR A 46 -2.44 19.01 10.39
C TYR A 46 -2.53 18.87 11.91
N LYS A 47 -1.79 17.90 12.49
CA LYS A 47 -1.70 17.68 13.93
C LYS A 47 -0.74 18.65 14.60
N ILE A 48 0.43 18.89 13.99
CA ILE A 48 1.47 19.78 14.53
C ILE A 48 1.16 21.25 14.22
N ARG A 49 0.66 21.55 13.01
CA ARG A 49 0.42 22.90 12.47
C ARG A 49 1.62 23.84 12.66
N PRO A 50 2.78 23.52 12.09
CA PRO A 50 3.97 24.34 12.26
C PRO A 50 3.77 25.73 11.63
N GLU A 51 3.92 26.81 12.41
CA GLU A 51 3.79 28.19 11.92
C GLU A 51 4.94 28.59 10.98
N SER A 52 6.11 27.98 11.16
CA SER A 52 7.34 28.27 10.42
C SER A 52 7.41 27.62 9.03
N MET A 53 6.51 26.69 8.72
CA MET A 53 6.64 25.82 7.56
C MET A 53 5.27 25.53 6.91
N GLY A 54 5.15 25.82 5.61
CA GLY A 54 3.98 25.40 4.83
C GLY A 54 3.98 23.90 4.51
N GLY A 55 2.84 23.37 4.07
CA GLY A 55 2.66 21.93 3.83
C GLY A 55 3.69 21.31 2.89
N ASP A 56 3.98 21.93 1.74
CA ASP A 56 4.94 21.41 0.77
C ASP A 56 6.37 21.38 1.33
N ARG A 57 6.77 22.42 2.09
CA ARG A 57 8.07 22.47 2.75
C ARG A 57 8.18 21.43 3.86
N PHE A 58 7.08 21.16 4.56
CA PHE A 58 6.99 20.11 5.58
C PHE A 58 7.11 18.71 4.97
N GLU A 59 6.46 18.45 3.84
CA GLU A 59 6.62 17.19 3.11
C GLU A 59 8.05 16.98 2.64
N ALA A 60 8.70 18.03 2.09
CA ALA A 60 10.11 17.97 1.70
C ALA A 60 11.03 17.68 2.88
N PHE A 61 10.85 18.39 4.00
CA PHE A 61 11.59 18.19 5.24
C PHE A 61 11.44 16.76 5.77
N CYS A 62 10.21 16.23 5.84
CA CYS A 62 9.98 14.85 6.26
C CYS A 62 10.62 13.84 5.31
N LYS A 63 10.63 14.12 4.00
CA LYS A 63 11.27 13.25 3.02
C LYS A 63 12.80 13.23 3.19
N GLU A 64 13.42 14.40 3.36
CA GLU A 64 14.88 14.54 3.57
C GLU A 64 15.34 13.85 4.86
N ASN A 65 14.52 13.89 5.91
CA ASN A 65 14.79 13.25 7.19
C ASN A 65 14.32 11.78 7.27
N SER A 66 13.97 11.15 6.14
CA SER A 66 13.49 9.76 6.10
C SER A 66 12.27 9.47 6.98
N LEU A 67 11.42 10.46 7.20
CA LEU A 67 10.18 10.39 7.96
C LEU A 67 8.97 10.04 7.08
N MET A 68 9.15 9.44 5.91
CA MET A 68 8.01 8.96 5.12
C MET A 68 7.50 7.63 5.70
N SER A 69 6.20 7.54 5.97
CA SER A 69 5.59 6.28 6.41
C SER A 69 5.73 5.22 5.31
N LEU A 70 6.38 4.10 5.62
CA LEU A 70 6.47 2.98 4.69
C LEU A 70 5.11 2.31 4.61
N LYS A 71 4.45 2.44 3.45
CA LYS A 71 3.20 1.72 3.19
C LYS A 71 3.49 0.22 3.22
N LYS A 72 3.02 -0.47 4.26
CA LYS A 72 3.07 -1.94 4.31
C LYS A 72 2.22 -2.47 3.15
N VAL A 73 2.88 -3.04 2.14
CA VAL A 73 2.17 -3.66 1.02
C VAL A 73 1.55 -4.94 1.57
N PHE A 74 0.24 -4.89 1.85
CA PHE A 74 -0.52 -6.09 2.15
C PHE A 74 -0.53 -6.98 0.91
N ARG A 75 0.03 -8.17 1.02
CA ARG A 75 -0.10 -9.23 0.03
C ARG A 75 -0.98 -10.31 0.65
N PRO A 76 -2.25 -10.47 0.24
CA PRO A 76 -3.08 -11.56 0.74
C PRO A 76 -2.39 -12.87 0.40
N ARG A 77 -2.01 -13.64 1.43
CA ARG A 77 -1.53 -15.01 1.26
C ARG A 77 -2.76 -15.89 1.08
N THR A 78 -3.14 -16.12 -0.18
CA THR A 78 -4.35 -16.87 -0.55
C THR A 78 -4.23 -18.36 -0.29
N THR A 79 -3.01 -18.87 -0.11
CA THR A 79 -2.76 -20.31 0.01
C THR A 79 -1.69 -20.57 1.05
N ASP A 80 -2.01 -21.44 2.00
CA ASP A 80 -1.03 -22.01 2.90
C ASP A 80 -0.56 -23.36 2.36
N ASN A 81 0.71 -23.42 1.95
CA ASN A 81 1.30 -24.60 1.30
C ASN A 81 2.03 -25.53 2.28
N THR A 82 1.93 -25.29 3.59
CA THR A 82 2.55 -26.16 4.61
C THR A 82 1.73 -27.43 4.83
N GLY A 83 2.37 -28.60 4.71
CA GLY A 83 1.77 -29.89 5.03
C GLY A 83 0.81 -30.47 3.97
N VAL A 84 0.66 -29.84 2.81
CA VAL A 84 -0.19 -30.34 1.72
C VAL A 84 0.52 -31.39 0.86
N ILE A 85 -0.19 -32.49 0.60
CA ILE A 85 0.18 -33.48 -0.42
C ILE A 85 -0.09 -32.87 -1.79
N ARG A 86 0.93 -32.83 -2.64
CA ARG A 86 0.79 -32.36 -4.03
C ARG A 86 0.37 -33.53 -4.89
N PHE A 87 -0.67 -33.32 -5.69
CA PHE A 87 -1.04 -34.24 -6.75
C PHE A 87 -0.32 -33.83 -8.02
N ASP A 88 0.11 -34.81 -8.81
CA ASP A 88 0.68 -34.55 -10.12
C ASP A 88 -0.36 -33.88 -11.02
N ASN A 89 0.06 -32.84 -11.72
CA ASN A 89 -0.81 -32.19 -12.68
C ASN A 89 -0.92 -33.07 -13.94
N LEU A 90 -2.01 -33.82 -14.04
CA LEU A 90 -2.30 -34.72 -15.16
C LEU A 90 -2.52 -33.99 -16.50
N LEU A 91 -2.57 -32.65 -16.49
CA LEU A 91 -2.69 -31.84 -17.70
C LEU A 91 -1.34 -31.49 -18.32
N ILE A 92 -0.21 -31.79 -17.64
CA ILE A 92 1.12 -31.60 -18.21
C ILE A 92 1.24 -32.46 -19.47
N ASP A 93 1.64 -31.83 -20.58
CA ASP A 93 1.75 -32.41 -21.93
C ASP A 93 0.45 -32.93 -22.57
N LEU A 94 -0.70 -32.71 -21.94
CA LEU A 94 -2.00 -33.05 -22.52
C LEU A 94 -2.44 -32.01 -23.55
N GLN A 95 -2.45 -32.40 -24.83
CA GLN A 95 -3.08 -31.58 -25.86
C GLN A 95 -4.61 -31.66 -25.75
N ILE A 96 -5.25 -30.53 -25.42
CA ILE A 96 -6.71 -30.40 -25.37
C ILE A 96 -7.20 -30.04 -26.78
N ASN A 97 -7.85 -30.98 -27.47
CA ASN A 97 -8.21 -30.84 -28.89
C ASN A 97 -9.70 -31.07 -29.19
N ARG A 98 -10.52 -31.33 -28.16
CA ARG A 98 -11.97 -31.50 -28.30
C ARG A 98 -12.72 -31.05 -27.05
N VAL A 99 -14.02 -30.79 -27.23
CA VAL A 99 -14.98 -30.51 -26.15
C VAL A 99 -15.11 -31.72 -25.22
N ASP A 100 -15.38 -31.48 -23.95
CA ASP A 100 -15.61 -32.46 -22.88
C ASP A 100 -14.40 -33.36 -22.57
N GLN A 101 -13.20 -32.90 -22.92
CA GLN A 101 -11.94 -33.59 -22.58
C GLN A 101 -11.42 -33.18 -21.20
N VAL A 102 -11.52 -31.90 -20.86
CA VAL A 102 -11.03 -31.33 -19.60
C VAL A 102 -12.02 -30.28 -19.13
N TRP A 103 -12.49 -30.41 -17.89
CA TRP A 103 -13.28 -29.39 -17.22
C TRP A 103 -12.44 -28.70 -16.15
N GLN A 104 -12.53 -27.38 -16.09
CA GLN A 104 -11.89 -26.54 -15.10
C GLN A 104 -12.97 -25.88 -14.24
N SER A 105 -12.81 -25.87 -12.93
CA SER A 105 -13.65 -25.07 -12.03
C SER A 105 -12.94 -23.81 -11.60
N ASP A 106 -13.70 -22.74 -11.42
CA ASP A 106 -13.24 -21.51 -10.80
C ASP A 106 -14.31 -20.98 -9.84
N ILE A 107 -13.87 -20.27 -8.79
CA ILE A 107 -14.76 -19.64 -7.82
C ILE A 107 -14.52 -18.14 -7.77
N THR A 108 -15.59 -17.37 -7.76
CA THR A 108 -15.51 -15.91 -7.61
C THR A 108 -16.61 -15.41 -6.69
N TYR A 109 -16.38 -14.23 -6.11
CA TYR A 109 -17.34 -13.55 -5.26
C TYR A 109 -17.94 -12.37 -6.02
N PHE A 110 -19.25 -12.20 -5.90
CA PHE A 110 -19.97 -11.07 -6.47
C PHE A 110 -20.78 -10.40 -5.37
N GLU A 111 -20.62 -9.09 -5.23
CA GLU A 111 -21.36 -8.30 -4.25
C GLU A 111 -22.60 -7.68 -4.92
N LEU A 112 -23.77 -7.89 -4.32
CA LEU A 112 -25.01 -7.28 -4.75
C LEU A 112 -25.85 -6.90 -3.52
N ASN A 113 -26.31 -5.66 -3.45
CA ASN A 113 -27.13 -5.14 -2.36
C ASN A 113 -26.53 -5.44 -0.96
N ASN A 114 -25.23 -5.19 -0.80
CA ASN A 114 -24.48 -5.44 0.44
C ASN A 114 -24.52 -6.91 0.90
N ARG A 115 -24.73 -7.85 -0.02
CA ARG A 115 -24.63 -9.30 0.22
C ARG A 115 -23.61 -9.92 -0.72
N PHE A 116 -22.84 -10.86 -0.19
CA PHE A 116 -21.85 -11.62 -0.96
C PHE A 116 -22.45 -12.90 -1.50
N TYR A 117 -22.29 -13.09 -2.80
CA TYR A 117 -22.67 -14.29 -3.52
C TYR A 117 -21.42 -15.02 -3.98
N TYR A 118 -21.36 -16.32 -3.71
CA TYR A 118 -20.31 -17.19 -4.19
C TYR A 118 -20.77 -17.83 -5.48
N LEU A 119 -20.10 -17.50 -6.58
CA LEU A 119 -20.30 -18.14 -7.87
C LEU A 119 -19.23 -19.20 -8.07
N THR A 120 -19.68 -20.38 -8.44
CA THR A 120 -18.81 -21.46 -8.89
C THR A 120 -19.16 -21.79 -10.33
N PHE A 121 -18.17 -21.71 -11.21
CA PHE A 121 -18.29 -22.08 -12.61
C PHE A 121 -17.57 -23.41 -12.85
N ILE A 122 -18.16 -24.23 -13.72
CA ILE A 122 -17.48 -25.36 -14.36
C ILE A 122 -17.42 -25.01 -15.85
N LEU A 123 -16.20 -24.95 -16.38
CA LEU A 123 -15.90 -24.55 -17.75
C LEU A 123 -15.30 -25.74 -18.51
N ASP A 124 -15.72 -25.95 -19.74
CA ASP A 124 -14.99 -26.79 -20.68
C ASP A 124 -13.72 -26.06 -21.15
N ALA A 125 -12.56 -26.67 -20.95
CA ALA A 125 -11.27 -26.02 -21.19
C ALA A 125 -11.00 -25.73 -22.68
N TYR A 126 -11.59 -26.53 -23.58
CA TYR A 126 -11.44 -26.38 -25.03
C TYR A 126 -12.33 -25.27 -25.59
N SER A 127 -13.65 -25.38 -25.39
CA SER A 127 -14.66 -24.48 -25.95
C SER A 127 -14.89 -23.21 -25.13
N ARG A 128 -14.38 -23.16 -23.89
CA ARG A 128 -14.63 -22.10 -22.90
C ARG A 128 -16.10 -21.93 -22.51
N ARG A 129 -16.95 -22.91 -22.82
CA ARG A 129 -18.37 -22.90 -22.45
C ARG A 129 -18.53 -23.21 -20.97
N ILE A 130 -19.47 -22.53 -20.32
CA ILE A 130 -19.92 -22.87 -18.97
C ILE A 130 -20.81 -24.10 -19.08
N VAL A 131 -20.34 -25.23 -18.55
CA VAL A 131 -21.09 -26.49 -18.49
C VAL A 131 -21.88 -26.62 -17.18
N GLY A 132 -21.49 -25.87 -16.15
CA GLY A 132 -22.20 -25.81 -14.88
C GLY A 132 -21.99 -24.48 -14.16
N LEU A 133 -23.02 -24.02 -13.45
CA LEU A 133 -23.01 -22.80 -12.66
C LEU A 133 -23.82 -23.02 -11.37
N THR A 134 -23.28 -22.62 -10.24
CA THR A 134 -24.08 -22.46 -9.02
C THR A 134 -23.77 -21.12 -8.35
N CYS A 135 -24.76 -20.58 -7.66
CA CYS A 135 -24.67 -19.35 -6.90
C CYS A 135 -25.25 -19.61 -5.51
N ARG A 136 -24.46 -19.37 -4.45
CA ARG A 136 -24.91 -19.47 -3.06
C ARG A 136 -24.76 -18.14 -2.34
N ILE A 137 -25.75 -17.84 -1.52
CA ILE A 137 -25.74 -16.70 -0.59
C ILE A 137 -25.26 -17.16 0.78
N ILE A 138 -24.60 -16.26 1.51
CA ILE A 138 -24.39 -16.35 2.97
C ILE A 138 -25.48 -15.54 3.68
#